data_AF-A0A4S3KD19-F1
#
_entry.id   AF-A0A4S3KD19-F1
#
_cell.length_a   1.000
_cell.length_b   1.000
_cell.length_c   1.000
_cell.angle_alpha   90.00
_cell.angle_beta   90.00
_cell.angle_gamma   90.00
#
_symmetry.space_group_name_H-M   'P 1'
#
loop_
_entity.id
_entity.type
_entity.pdbx_description
1 polymer ?
#
loop_
_entity_poly.entity_id
_entity_poly.type
_entity_poly.pdbx_seq_one_letter_code
_entity_poly.pdbx_strand_id
1 'polypeptide(L)'
;MTTSTEHDPAATQTGLFLDLPEPSEAQVREAQAKAAMQREQGAPRLLEPNRLQVELRASDLESLLPEDHRARLVWGYVERQDLSRLIEAVKARGSNAGRAAIDPRILFALWLYATLDGVGSGREVARLSLEHDAYRWICGGVSVNYHALNDFRAGNEALMDELLTDNVAALAAVGAITLQRVAQDGMRVRAAAGAASFRRQASLDDHLSQARELVQTIKTQAQADPGQARRQAQAAKLRAAREREARIQAALEQLPEVAAAKKRNGSRAEDARASTTDADARVMKMGDGGFRPAFNVQFATTCEEQVIVGMDVVTAGSDMAQLAPMVEQVAQRLGRSPEQWLVDGGFPAHEQIDAVAGRTKVYAPVPEPRTKQDAQGKEVAQDKHQPKPDDSEAVAQWRVRMAGSEARDIYKQRAATAECVNAQARNRGLLRMPVRGLAKVRSVVGLFVLAHNLLRTAALAPQLIGWGTDPSAMAAQAA
;
A
#
# COMPACT_ATOMS: atom_id res chain seq x y z
N MET A 1 40.86 -55.26 57.52
CA MET A 1 40.50 -56.32 56.56
C MET A 1 40.46 -55.70 55.19
N THR A 2 41.50 -55.97 54.41
CA THR A 2 41.64 -55.63 52.99
C THR A 2 40.67 -56.47 52.17
N THR A 3 39.82 -55.85 51.36
CA THR A 3 39.06 -56.53 50.31
C THR A 3 39.40 -55.86 48.98
N SER A 4 40.33 -56.50 48.27
CA SER A 4 40.62 -56.28 46.86
C SER A 4 39.37 -56.54 46.04
N THR A 5 39.02 -55.63 45.13
CA THR A 5 38.04 -55.90 44.07
C THR A 5 38.82 -56.08 42.79
N GLU A 6 38.89 -57.33 42.33
CA GLU A 6 39.41 -57.70 41.02
C GLU A 6 38.55 -57.04 39.92
N HIS A 7 39.20 -56.40 38.96
CA HIS A 7 38.56 -55.87 37.76
C HIS A 7 38.72 -56.89 36.64
N ASP A 8 37.61 -57.50 36.24
CA ASP A 8 37.51 -58.48 35.14
C ASP A 8 37.63 -57.74 33.78
N PRO A 9 38.59 -58.08 32.89
CA PRO A 9 38.88 -57.31 31.68
C PRO A 9 38.03 -57.80 30.49
N ALA A 10 36.71 -57.74 30.61
CA ALA A 10 35.80 -58.13 29.53
C ALA A 10 34.52 -57.27 29.52
N ALA A 11 34.67 -55.96 29.34
CA ALA A 11 33.58 -55.07 28.96
C ALA A 11 33.83 -54.49 27.56
N THR A 12 33.16 -55.11 26.61
CA THR A 12 33.03 -54.84 25.18
C THR A 12 32.80 -53.36 24.86
N GLN A 13 33.70 -52.78 24.06
CA GLN A 13 33.53 -51.46 23.44
C GLN A 13 32.29 -51.45 22.55
N THR A 14 31.26 -50.70 22.94
CA THR A 14 30.11 -50.37 22.09
C THR A 14 30.10 -48.86 21.85
N GLY A 15 30.93 -48.42 20.90
CA GLY A 15 31.03 -47.02 20.46
C GLY A 15 30.09 -46.71 19.30
N LEU A 16 29.61 -45.47 19.22
CA LEU A 16 28.59 -44.99 18.27
C LEU A 16 29.00 -44.96 16.78
N PHE A 17 30.23 -45.38 16.43
CA PHE A 17 30.81 -45.27 15.08
C PHE A 17 31.68 -46.48 14.72
N LEU A 18 31.08 -47.68 14.69
CA LEU A 18 31.80 -48.95 14.48
C LEU A 18 32.37 -49.11 13.06
N ASP A 19 31.82 -48.41 12.06
CA ASP A 19 32.22 -48.55 10.65
C ASP A 19 33.28 -47.53 10.19
N LEU A 20 33.77 -46.67 11.10
CA LEU A 20 34.87 -45.76 10.77
C LEU A 20 36.20 -46.49 10.97
N PRO A 21 37.11 -46.45 9.98
CA PRO A 21 38.44 -47.01 10.15
C PRO A 21 39.11 -46.34 11.36
N GLU A 22 39.70 -47.16 12.25
CA GLU A 22 40.43 -46.62 13.39
C GLU A 22 41.49 -45.63 12.88
N PRO A 23 41.57 -44.42 13.46
CA PRO A 23 42.57 -43.46 13.04
C PRO A 23 43.94 -44.10 13.25
N SER A 24 44.77 -44.08 12.21
CA SER A 24 46.14 -44.58 12.31
C SER A 24 46.89 -43.85 13.43
N GLU A 25 47.89 -44.50 14.02
CA GLU A 25 48.68 -43.87 15.09
C GLU A 25 49.24 -42.50 14.69
N ALA A 26 49.54 -42.29 13.41
CA ALA A 26 49.97 -41.00 12.88
C ALA A 26 48.87 -39.93 12.98
N GLN A 27 47.62 -40.27 12.64
CA GLN A 27 46.47 -39.37 12.74
C GLN A 27 46.15 -39.03 14.21
N VAL A 28 46.26 -40.01 15.11
CA VAL A 28 46.08 -39.79 16.56
C VAL A 28 47.17 -38.85 17.08
N ARG A 29 48.45 -39.08 16.73
CA ARG A 29 49.56 -38.20 17.12
C ARG A 29 49.41 -36.78 16.55
N GLU A 30 48.99 -36.63 15.30
CA GLU A 30 48.76 -35.31 14.69
C GLU A 30 47.61 -34.55 15.36
N ALA A 31 46.51 -35.23 15.67
CA ALA A 31 45.38 -34.64 16.39
C ALA A 31 45.77 -34.23 17.83
N GLN A 32 46.54 -35.08 18.52
CA GLN A 32 47.09 -34.76 19.85
C GLN A 32 48.05 -33.57 19.79
N ALA A 33 48.91 -33.50 18.78
CA ALA A 33 49.82 -32.36 18.57
C ALA A 33 49.05 -31.07 18.26
N LYS A 34 48.02 -31.11 17.40
CA LYS A 34 47.14 -29.96 17.12
C LYS A 34 46.40 -29.49 18.37
N ALA A 35 45.86 -30.41 19.16
CA ALA A 35 45.18 -30.08 20.42
C ALA A 35 46.15 -29.52 21.47
N ALA A 36 47.37 -30.03 21.56
CA ALA A 36 48.42 -29.49 22.42
C ALA A 36 48.82 -28.07 21.98
N MET A 37 49.02 -27.86 20.68
CA MET A 37 49.32 -26.55 20.11
C MET A 37 48.18 -25.54 20.33
N GLN A 38 46.90 -25.96 20.23
CA GLN A 38 45.76 -25.11 20.56
C GLN A 38 45.67 -24.79 22.06
N ARG A 39 46.02 -25.74 22.94
CA ARG A 39 46.10 -25.48 24.39
C ARG A 39 47.23 -24.51 24.73
N GLU A 40 48.38 -24.62 24.07
CA GLU A 40 49.50 -23.66 24.21
C GLU A 40 49.13 -22.27 23.70
N GLN A 41 48.34 -22.18 22.63
CA GLN A 41 47.87 -20.90 22.09
C GLN A 41 46.83 -20.20 22.98
N GLY A 42 46.21 -20.93 23.93
CA GLY A 42 45.18 -20.40 24.82
C GLY A 42 43.86 -20.10 24.10
N ALA A 43 42.82 -19.73 24.86
CA ALA A 43 41.56 -19.27 24.27
C ALA A 43 41.79 -17.93 23.52
N PRO A 44 41.12 -17.71 22.37
CA PRO A 44 41.22 -16.43 21.67
C PRO A 44 40.72 -15.31 22.58
N ARG A 45 41.43 -14.18 22.57
CA ARG A 45 40.96 -12.96 23.24
C ARG A 45 39.85 -12.35 22.39
N LEU A 46 38.60 -12.51 22.83
CA LEU A 46 37.42 -11.99 22.16
C LEU A 46 36.90 -10.76 22.92
N LEU A 47 36.39 -9.78 22.17
CA LEU A 47 35.57 -8.71 22.74
C LEU A 47 34.13 -9.24 22.80
N GLU A 48 33.66 -9.53 24.02
CA GLU A 48 32.33 -10.09 24.25
C GLU A 48 31.35 -9.00 24.73
N PRO A 49 30.07 -9.07 24.35
CA PRO A 49 29.08 -8.08 24.78
C PRO A 49 28.78 -8.21 26.27
N ASN A 50 29.08 -7.16 27.04
CA ASN A 50 28.69 -7.06 28.45
C ASN A 50 27.27 -6.46 28.59
N ARG A 51 26.26 -7.32 28.71
CA ARG A 51 24.85 -6.90 28.88
C ARG A 51 24.52 -6.37 30.28
N LEU A 52 25.45 -6.49 31.24
CA LEU A 52 25.31 -5.99 32.60
C LEU A 52 25.95 -4.61 32.78
N GLN A 53 26.59 -4.08 31.75
CA GLN A 53 27.21 -2.76 31.78
C GLN A 53 26.13 -1.68 31.97
N VAL A 54 26.22 -0.96 33.08
CA VAL A 54 25.36 0.20 33.35
C VAL A 54 26.03 1.43 32.75
N GLU A 55 25.32 2.13 31.88
CA GLU A 55 25.75 3.40 31.29
C GLU A 55 24.71 4.47 31.55
N LEU A 56 25.15 5.64 32.01
CA LEU A 56 24.33 6.84 32.03
C LEU A 56 24.53 7.56 30.69
N ARG A 57 23.52 7.53 29.83
CA ARG A 57 23.52 8.25 28.55
C ARG A 57 22.52 9.39 28.61
N ALA A 58 23.03 10.63 28.64
CA ALA A 58 22.21 11.79 28.29
C ALA A 58 22.02 11.79 26.77
N SER A 59 20.77 11.79 26.31
CA SER A 59 20.43 11.86 24.90
C SER A 59 19.23 12.78 24.77
N ASP A 60 19.40 13.84 23.99
CA ASP A 60 18.29 14.58 23.41
C ASP A 60 17.79 13.83 22.17
N LEU A 61 16.53 14.05 21.79
CA LEU A 61 15.97 13.37 20.62
C LEU A 61 16.66 13.81 19.34
N GLU A 62 17.04 15.08 19.24
CA GLU A 62 17.58 15.68 18.02
C GLU A 62 18.91 15.04 17.59
N SER A 63 19.77 14.70 18.54
CA SER A 63 21.03 13.99 18.27
C SER A 63 20.87 12.50 17.90
N LEU A 64 19.67 11.92 17.97
CA LEU A 64 19.43 10.52 17.58
C LEU A 64 19.61 10.29 16.07
N LEU A 65 19.42 11.32 15.24
CA LEU A 65 19.40 11.19 13.79
C LEU A 65 20.37 12.17 13.11
N PRO A 66 21.17 11.72 12.12
CA PRO A 66 21.97 12.64 11.31
C PRO A 66 21.08 13.58 10.48
N GLU A 67 21.63 14.71 10.02
CA GLU A 67 20.89 15.77 9.32
C GLU A 67 20.21 15.30 8.03
N ASP A 68 20.80 14.34 7.33
CA ASP A 68 20.31 13.76 6.08
C ASP A 68 19.32 12.60 6.29
N HIS A 69 18.98 12.28 7.54
CA HIS A 69 18.09 11.17 7.85
C HIS A 69 16.68 11.38 7.28
N ARG A 70 16.12 10.33 6.64
CA ARG A 70 14.81 10.38 5.98
C ARG A 70 13.65 10.84 6.88
N ALA A 71 13.70 10.59 8.19
CA ALA A 71 12.66 11.05 9.11
C ALA A 71 12.57 12.59 9.16
N ARG A 72 13.72 13.29 9.04
CA ARG A 72 13.79 14.75 9.00
C ARG A 72 13.18 15.29 7.72
N LEU A 73 13.47 14.64 6.59
CA LEU A 73 12.81 14.90 5.32
C LEU A 73 11.29 14.79 5.43
N VAL A 74 10.80 13.68 6.01
CA VAL A 74 9.36 13.46 6.16
C VAL A 74 8.72 14.54 7.04
N TRP A 75 9.37 14.90 8.14
CA TRP A 75 8.90 15.96 9.02
C TRP A 75 8.86 17.32 8.32
N GLY A 76 9.94 17.70 7.61
CA GLY A 76 9.99 18.94 6.85
C GLY A 76 8.92 19.01 5.76
N TYR A 77 8.62 17.90 5.08
CA TYR A 77 7.47 17.84 4.16
C TYR A 77 6.15 18.13 4.90
N VAL A 78 5.90 17.43 6.01
CA VAL A 78 4.64 17.52 6.78
C VAL A 78 4.41 18.90 7.37
N GLU A 79 5.45 19.58 7.84
CA GLU A 79 5.35 20.95 8.40
C GLU A 79 4.84 21.98 7.39
N ARG A 80 5.01 21.71 6.09
CA ARG A 80 4.61 22.59 4.99
C ARG A 80 3.25 22.21 4.37
N GLN A 81 2.61 21.16 4.88
CA GLN A 81 1.29 20.76 4.41
C GLN A 81 0.18 21.48 5.19
N ASP A 82 -0.91 21.82 4.49
CA ASP A 82 -2.08 22.37 5.16
C ASP A 82 -2.88 21.26 5.87
N LEU A 83 -2.75 21.22 7.20
CA LEU A 83 -3.54 20.33 8.07
C LEU A 83 -4.54 21.12 8.92
N SER A 84 -4.85 22.37 8.55
CA SER A 84 -5.68 23.29 9.34
C SER A 84 -7.03 22.69 9.67
N ARG A 85 -7.67 21.99 8.72
CA ARG A 85 -8.94 21.27 8.93
C ARG A 85 -8.88 20.27 10.09
N LEU A 86 -7.78 19.54 10.26
CA LEU A 86 -7.60 18.60 11.36
C LEU A 86 -7.31 19.33 12.67
N ILE A 87 -6.50 20.38 12.61
CA ILE A 87 -6.18 21.20 13.78
C ILE A 87 -7.44 21.87 14.30
N GLU A 88 -8.26 22.47 13.44
CA GLU A 88 -9.53 23.14 13.75
C GLU A 88 -10.56 22.21 14.42
N ALA A 89 -10.60 20.95 14.01
CA ALA A 89 -11.48 19.93 14.60
C ALA A 89 -11.17 19.62 16.09
N VAL A 90 -9.99 20.00 16.60
CA VAL A 90 -9.63 19.82 18.02
C VAL A 90 -10.49 20.72 18.91
N LYS A 91 -11.28 20.10 19.80
CA LYS A 91 -12.21 20.81 20.70
C LYS A 91 -11.57 21.33 21.99
N ALA A 92 -10.51 20.67 22.46
CA ALA A 92 -9.78 21.08 23.65
C ALA A 92 -8.94 22.34 23.32
N ARG A 93 -9.43 23.52 23.72
CA ARG A 93 -8.84 24.84 23.42
C ARG A 93 -9.01 25.81 24.58
N GLY A 94 -7.97 26.59 24.88
CA GLY A 94 -8.01 27.61 25.92
C GLY A 94 -8.49 27.03 27.26
N SER A 95 -9.57 27.60 27.81
CA SER A 95 -10.19 27.13 29.05
C SER A 95 -11.15 25.95 28.89
N ASN A 96 -11.41 25.46 27.66
CA ASN A 96 -12.29 24.32 27.43
C ASN A 96 -11.63 23.03 27.93
N ALA A 97 -12.25 22.39 28.93
CA ALA A 97 -11.75 21.18 29.54
C ALA A 97 -11.63 20.02 28.53
N GLY A 98 -10.53 19.28 28.61
CA GLY A 98 -10.25 18.11 27.78
C GLY A 98 -8.77 17.75 27.80
N ARG A 99 -8.45 16.49 27.50
CA ARG A 99 -7.06 16.06 27.30
C ARG A 99 -6.53 16.70 26.01
N ALA A 100 -5.28 17.17 26.03
CA ALA A 100 -4.59 17.61 24.81
C ALA A 100 -4.61 16.51 23.74
N ALA A 101 -4.97 16.89 22.50
CA ALA A 101 -4.95 15.99 21.36
C ALA A 101 -3.51 15.74 20.89
N ILE A 102 -3.29 14.60 20.23
CA ILE A 102 -2.04 14.37 19.48
C ILE A 102 -2.05 15.33 18.29
N ASP A 103 -0.93 16.00 18.04
CA ASP A 103 -0.76 16.83 16.84
C ASP A 103 -0.94 15.97 15.57
N PRO A 104 -1.89 16.31 14.67
CA PRO A 104 -2.10 15.57 13.42
C PRO A 104 -0.83 15.41 12.57
N ARG A 105 0.12 16.35 12.67
CA ARG A 105 1.42 16.27 11.98
C ARG A 105 2.21 15.02 12.39
N ILE A 106 2.19 14.65 13.66
CA ILE A 106 2.86 13.44 14.16
C ILE A 106 2.24 12.20 13.52
N LEU A 107 0.91 12.10 13.49
CA LEU A 107 0.22 10.95 12.91
C LEU A 107 0.47 10.85 11.40
N PHE A 108 0.49 11.98 10.70
CA PHE A 108 0.76 12.02 9.27
C PHE A 108 2.21 11.62 8.95
N ALA A 109 3.19 12.21 9.65
CA ALA A 109 4.60 11.91 9.49
C ALA A 109 4.91 10.43 9.77
N LEU A 110 4.33 9.86 10.84
CA LEU A 110 4.47 8.44 11.15
C LEU A 110 3.94 7.55 10.02
N TRP A 111 2.81 7.90 9.39
CA TRP A 111 2.27 7.10 8.29
C TRP A 111 3.02 7.24 6.98
N LEU A 112 3.51 8.44 6.65
CA LEU A 112 4.38 8.63 5.49
C LEU A 112 5.68 7.86 5.68
N TYR A 113 6.35 8.03 6.83
CA TYR A 113 7.59 7.31 7.14
C TYR A 113 7.41 5.80 7.16
N ALA A 114 6.36 5.30 7.84
CA ALA A 114 6.03 3.88 7.86
C ALA A 114 5.76 3.32 6.47
N THR A 115 5.09 4.07 5.60
CA THR A 115 4.81 3.66 4.22
C THR A 115 6.11 3.57 3.41
N LEU A 116 7.04 4.51 3.60
CA LEU A 116 8.37 4.47 2.98
C LEU A 116 9.22 3.30 3.47
N ASP A 117 9.01 2.86 4.70
CA ASP A 117 9.69 1.72 5.33
C ASP A 117 8.98 0.36 5.09
N GLY A 118 7.83 0.37 4.41
CA GLY A 118 7.04 -0.83 4.15
C GLY A 118 6.22 -1.36 5.34
N VAL A 119 6.03 -0.54 6.38
CA VAL A 119 5.28 -0.87 7.59
C VAL A 119 3.80 -0.46 7.44
N GLY A 120 2.92 -1.43 7.21
CA GLY A 120 1.48 -1.19 7.01
C GLY A 120 0.56 -1.35 8.25
N SER A 121 1.11 -1.75 9.40
CA SER A 121 0.32 -2.08 10.59
C SER A 121 0.39 -0.96 11.63
N GLY A 122 -0.76 -0.39 12.02
CA GLY A 122 -0.80 0.66 13.05
C GLY A 122 -0.31 0.19 14.42
N ARG A 123 -0.42 -1.11 14.73
CA ARG A 123 0.17 -1.68 15.96
C ARG A 123 1.69 -1.73 15.88
N GLU A 124 2.21 -2.01 14.70
CA GLU A 124 3.65 -2.05 14.46
C GLU A 124 4.23 -0.63 14.50
N VAL A 125 3.58 0.34 13.88
CA VAL A 125 3.97 1.76 13.99
C VAL A 125 3.97 2.22 15.45
N ALA A 126 2.96 1.85 16.24
CA ALA A 126 2.92 2.17 17.67
C ALA A 126 4.05 1.49 18.47
N ARG A 127 4.43 0.26 18.11
CA ARG A 127 5.58 -0.46 18.69
C ARG A 127 6.90 0.24 18.34
N LEU A 128 7.11 0.54 17.06
CA LEU A 128 8.29 1.23 16.56
C LEU A 128 8.44 2.63 17.17
N SER A 129 7.33 3.31 17.47
CA SER A 129 7.33 4.59 18.18
C SER A 129 7.96 4.55 19.58
N LEU A 130 8.16 3.34 20.15
CA LEU A 130 8.84 3.14 21.44
C LEU A 130 10.26 2.59 21.27
N GLU A 131 10.53 1.85 20.20
CA GLU A 131 11.74 1.03 20.05
C GLU A 131 12.72 1.54 18.99
N HIS A 132 12.27 2.34 18.03
CA HIS A 132 13.06 2.75 16.87
C HIS A 132 13.30 4.27 16.86
N ASP A 133 14.57 4.68 16.81
CA ASP A 133 14.98 6.08 16.98
C ASP A 133 14.31 7.05 16.00
N ALA A 134 14.20 6.69 14.72
CA ALA A 134 13.47 7.48 13.73
C ALA A 134 12.00 7.76 14.11
N TYR A 135 11.28 6.75 14.60
CA TYR A 135 9.88 6.90 15.01
C TYR A 135 9.77 7.65 16.33
N ARG A 136 10.70 7.43 17.26
CA ARG A 136 10.78 8.18 18.54
C ARG A 136 11.05 9.66 18.30
N TRP A 137 11.93 9.98 17.34
CA TRP A 137 12.22 11.34 16.93
C TRP A 137 10.97 12.03 16.35
N ILE A 138 10.26 11.38 15.41
CA ILE A 138 8.99 11.91 14.86
C ILE A 138 7.95 12.13 15.97
N CYS A 139 7.87 11.24 16.95
CA CYS A 139 6.96 11.39 18.07
C CYS A 139 7.33 12.57 18.99
N GLY A 140 8.59 12.97 19.08
CA GLY A 140 9.01 14.09 19.95
C GLY A 140 8.67 13.89 21.42
N GLY A 141 8.62 12.65 21.91
CA GLY A 141 8.18 12.33 23.28
C GLY A 141 6.66 12.21 23.46
N VAL A 142 5.85 12.46 22.43
CA VAL A 142 4.40 12.24 22.45
C VAL A 142 4.10 10.74 22.36
N SER A 143 3.32 10.23 23.32
CA SER A 143 2.84 8.84 23.27
C SER A 143 1.72 8.68 22.24
N VAL A 144 1.98 7.87 21.22
CA VAL A 144 1.03 7.55 20.15
C VAL A 144 0.48 6.15 20.32
N ASN A 145 -0.85 6.00 20.15
CA ASN A 145 -1.51 4.70 20.21
C ASN A 145 -2.01 4.25 18.83
N TYR A 146 -2.14 2.94 18.64
CA TYR A 146 -2.52 2.36 17.35
C TYR A 146 -3.95 2.71 16.90
N HIS A 147 -4.85 3.10 17.81
CA HIS A 147 -6.20 3.55 17.42
C HIS A 147 -6.11 4.91 16.73
N ALA A 148 -5.43 5.89 17.33
CA ALA A 148 -5.22 7.20 16.73
C ALA A 148 -4.54 7.11 15.34
N LEU A 149 -3.53 6.23 15.21
CA LEU A 149 -2.90 5.95 13.93
C LEU A 149 -3.90 5.38 12.91
N ASN A 150 -4.65 4.33 13.26
CA ASN A 150 -5.58 3.71 12.33
C ASN A 150 -6.75 4.64 11.96
N ASP A 151 -7.23 5.45 12.90
CA ASP A 151 -8.30 6.41 12.68
C ASP A 151 -7.83 7.50 11.70
N PHE A 152 -6.61 8.03 11.88
CA PHE A 152 -6.00 8.97 10.93
C PHE A 152 -5.88 8.36 9.53
N ARG A 153 -5.34 7.13 9.43
CA ARG A 153 -5.14 6.47 8.13
C ARG A 153 -6.44 6.18 7.39
N ALA A 154 -7.52 5.90 8.12
CA ALA A 154 -8.80 5.51 7.53
C ALA A 154 -9.78 6.67 7.33
N GLY A 155 -9.64 7.76 8.08
CA GLY A 155 -10.64 8.83 8.16
C GLY A 155 -10.41 10.04 7.25
N ASN A 156 -9.32 10.07 6.47
CA ASN A 156 -8.81 11.29 5.85
C ASN A 156 -8.76 11.23 4.31
N GLU A 157 -9.65 10.47 3.65
CA GLU A 157 -9.70 10.35 2.18
C GLU A 157 -9.67 11.72 1.47
N ALA A 158 -10.60 12.61 1.82
CA ALA A 158 -10.68 13.94 1.21
C ALA A 158 -9.40 14.76 1.41
N LEU A 159 -8.82 14.70 2.62
CA LEU A 159 -7.55 15.37 2.90
C LEU A 159 -6.40 14.79 2.07
N MET A 160 -6.33 13.46 1.88
CA MET A 160 -5.28 12.87 1.04
C MET A 160 -5.40 13.33 -0.41
N ASP A 161 -6.63 13.50 -0.91
CA ASP A 161 -6.90 13.99 -2.25
C ASP A 161 -6.54 15.48 -2.41
N GLU A 162 -6.92 16.30 -1.44
CA GLU A 162 -6.54 17.73 -1.32
C GLU A 162 -5.02 17.89 -1.29
N LEU A 163 -4.31 17.18 -0.39
CA LEU A 163 -2.85 17.26 -0.28
C LEU A 163 -2.12 16.80 -1.53
N LEU A 164 -2.65 15.80 -2.24
CA LEU A 164 -2.09 15.39 -3.53
C LEU A 164 -2.25 16.52 -4.55
N THR A 165 -3.31 17.35 -4.46
CA THR A 165 -3.59 18.45 -5.39
C THR A 165 -2.55 19.51 -5.18
N ASP A 166 -2.37 19.93 -3.93
CA ASP A 166 -1.40 20.93 -3.55
C ASP A 166 0.03 20.49 -3.89
N ASN A 167 0.39 19.24 -3.62
CA ASN A 167 1.71 18.70 -3.94
C ASN A 167 2.01 18.76 -5.45
N VAL A 168 1.09 18.27 -6.29
CA VAL A 168 1.29 18.22 -7.74
C VAL A 168 1.24 19.63 -8.35
N ALA A 169 0.35 20.49 -7.86
CA ALA A 169 0.28 21.89 -8.26
C ALA A 169 1.56 22.66 -7.90
N ALA A 170 2.12 22.45 -6.70
CA ALA A 170 3.38 23.07 -6.28
C ALA A 170 4.56 22.63 -7.17
N LEU A 171 4.66 21.34 -7.48
CA LEU A 171 5.67 20.81 -8.41
C LEU A 171 5.52 21.40 -9.81
N ALA A 172 4.30 21.52 -10.32
CA ALA A 172 4.03 22.13 -11.62
C ALA A 172 4.37 23.64 -11.63
N ALA A 173 4.06 24.36 -10.55
CA ALA A 173 4.29 25.80 -10.45
C ALA A 173 5.78 26.17 -10.49
N VAL A 174 6.66 25.36 -9.90
CA VAL A 174 8.11 25.55 -9.96
C VAL A 174 8.77 24.92 -11.19
N GLY A 175 7.97 24.33 -12.10
CA GLY A 175 8.46 23.68 -13.31
C GLY A 175 9.20 22.36 -13.06
N ALA A 176 9.03 21.73 -11.89
CA ALA A 176 9.68 20.47 -11.53
C ALA A 176 9.03 19.24 -12.17
N ILE A 177 7.82 19.37 -12.73
CA ILE A 177 7.16 18.33 -13.53
C ILE A 177 6.63 18.90 -14.84
N THR A 178 6.76 18.12 -15.89
CA THR A 178 6.10 18.35 -17.17
C THR A 178 4.83 17.51 -17.26
N LEU A 179 3.78 18.02 -17.91
CA LEU A 179 2.60 17.23 -18.30
C LEU A 179 2.68 16.82 -19.76
N GLN A 180 3.89 16.61 -20.27
CA GLN A 180 4.06 16.19 -21.66
C GLN A 180 3.55 14.76 -21.85
N ARG A 181 3.96 13.86 -20.95
CA ARG A 181 3.64 12.42 -21.02
C ARG A 181 3.25 11.88 -19.66
N VAL A 182 2.08 11.27 -19.60
CA VAL A 182 1.60 10.57 -18.41
C VAL A 182 1.28 9.12 -18.78
N ALA A 183 1.79 8.19 -18.00
CA ALA A 183 1.48 6.77 -18.08
C ALA A 183 0.45 6.39 -17.00
N GLN A 184 -0.61 5.70 -17.41
CA GLN A 184 -1.62 5.16 -16.51
C GLN A 184 -1.63 3.63 -16.53
N ASP A 185 -1.75 3.06 -15.34
CA ASP A 185 -1.85 1.62 -15.14
C ASP A 185 -2.66 1.25 -13.91
N GLY A 186 -3.28 0.07 -13.98
CA GLY A 186 -4.05 -0.54 -12.91
C GLY A 186 -3.28 -1.65 -12.20
N MET A 187 -3.30 -1.66 -10.88
CA MET A 187 -2.80 -2.76 -10.08
C MET A 187 -3.86 -3.30 -9.11
N ARG A 188 -4.09 -4.62 -9.20
CA ARG A 188 -5.03 -5.32 -8.33
C ARG A 188 -4.39 -5.59 -6.97
N VAL A 189 -5.02 -5.09 -5.91
CA VAL A 189 -4.57 -5.19 -4.51
C VAL A 189 -5.60 -5.99 -3.71
N ARG A 190 -5.14 -6.98 -2.93
CA ARG A 190 -6.07 -7.84 -2.17
C ARG A 190 -6.87 -7.03 -1.15
N ALA A 191 -8.17 -7.28 -1.04
CA ALA A 191 -9.02 -6.64 -0.04
C ALA A 191 -8.81 -7.24 1.37
N ALA A 192 -9.31 -6.55 2.40
CA ALA A 192 -9.40 -7.06 3.77
C ALA A 192 -10.59 -8.03 3.98
N ALA A 193 -10.83 -8.90 2.99
CA ALA A 193 -11.93 -9.85 2.93
C ALA A 193 -11.45 -11.24 2.46
N GLY A 194 -12.09 -12.29 2.97
CA GLY A 194 -11.84 -13.68 2.55
C GLY A 194 -12.83 -14.12 1.48
N ALA A 195 -12.46 -15.07 0.60
CA ALA A 195 -13.35 -15.57 -0.44
C ALA A 195 -14.66 -16.14 0.13
N ALA A 196 -14.61 -16.82 1.28
CA ALA A 196 -15.77 -17.37 1.99
C ALA A 196 -16.74 -16.31 2.54
N SER A 197 -16.37 -15.02 2.53
CA SER A 197 -17.27 -13.92 2.91
C SER A 197 -18.27 -13.58 1.80
N PHE A 198 -18.02 -13.99 0.55
CA PHE A 198 -18.88 -13.68 -0.59
C PHE A 198 -20.08 -14.61 -0.62
N ARG A 199 -21.27 -14.03 -0.42
CA ARG A 199 -22.54 -14.75 -0.29
C ARG A 199 -23.55 -14.24 -1.33
N ARG A 200 -24.46 -15.12 -1.75
CA ARG A 200 -25.62 -14.78 -2.59
C ARG A 200 -26.70 -14.11 -1.73
N GLN A 201 -27.69 -13.51 -2.39
CA GLN A 201 -28.79 -12.76 -1.76
C GLN A 201 -29.46 -13.50 -0.58
N ALA A 202 -30.01 -14.70 -0.81
CA ALA A 202 -30.69 -15.47 0.24
C ALA A 202 -29.82 -15.66 1.50
N SER A 203 -28.55 -16.04 1.34
CA SER A 203 -27.63 -16.19 2.47
C SER A 203 -27.25 -14.86 3.13
N LEU A 204 -27.30 -13.74 2.42
CA LEU A 204 -27.09 -12.41 3.00
C LEU A 204 -28.29 -11.97 3.83
N ASP A 205 -29.51 -12.24 3.35
CA ASP A 205 -30.76 -11.98 4.09
C ASP A 205 -30.81 -12.80 5.40
N ASP A 206 -30.40 -14.08 5.36
CA ASP A 206 -30.27 -14.92 6.55
C ASP A 206 -29.26 -14.34 7.55
N HIS A 207 -28.07 -13.96 7.07
CA HIS A 207 -27.03 -13.37 7.92
C HIS A 207 -27.46 -12.02 8.50
N LEU A 208 -28.22 -11.21 7.75
CA LEU A 208 -28.74 -9.93 8.22
C LEU A 208 -29.75 -10.14 9.35
N SER A 209 -30.63 -11.13 9.20
CA SER A 209 -31.61 -11.51 10.22
C SER A 209 -30.91 -11.95 11.52
N GLN A 210 -29.91 -12.82 11.42
CA GLN A 210 -29.08 -13.23 12.56
C GLN A 210 -28.30 -12.07 13.20
N ALA A 211 -27.78 -11.14 12.39
CA ALA A 211 -27.06 -9.97 12.89
C ALA A 211 -27.98 -9.02 13.65
N ARG A 212 -29.20 -8.79 13.14
CA ARG A 212 -30.24 -7.99 13.82
C ARG A 212 -30.63 -8.61 15.16
N GLU A 213 -30.88 -9.92 15.19
CA GLU A 213 -31.20 -10.65 16.42
C GLU A 213 -30.08 -10.54 17.46
N LEU A 214 -28.82 -10.69 17.03
CA LEU A 214 -27.66 -10.52 17.91
C LEU A 214 -27.58 -9.09 18.49
N VAL A 215 -27.80 -8.07 17.67
CA VAL A 215 -27.80 -6.67 18.13
C VAL A 215 -28.89 -6.43 19.16
N GLN A 216 -30.09 -6.96 18.94
CA GLN A 216 -31.18 -6.86 19.92
C GLN A 216 -30.86 -7.61 21.21
N THR A 217 -30.35 -8.83 21.12
CA THR A 217 -29.92 -9.63 22.28
C THR A 217 -28.91 -8.87 23.14
N ILE A 218 -27.87 -8.29 22.53
CA ILE A 218 -26.84 -7.52 23.25
C ILE A 218 -27.43 -6.25 23.86
N LYS A 219 -28.36 -5.55 23.18
CA LYS A 219 -29.05 -4.37 23.75
C LYS A 219 -29.83 -4.73 25.01
N THR A 220 -30.61 -5.81 24.97
CA THR A 220 -31.39 -6.29 26.12
C THR A 220 -30.47 -6.67 27.29
N GLN A 221 -29.38 -7.40 27.02
CA GLN A 221 -28.40 -7.78 28.05
C GLN A 221 -27.71 -6.55 28.67
N ALA A 222 -27.40 -5.53 27.87
CA ALA A 222 -26.75 -4.30 28.35
C ALA A 222 -27.67 -3.45 29.25
N GLN A 223 -28.99 -3.54 29.06
CA GLN A 223 -29.96 -2.86 29.93
C GLN A 223 -30.14 -3.56 31.29
N ALA A 224 -29.80 -4.85 31.38
CA ALA A 224 -30.02 -5.67 32.57
C ALA A 224 -28.84 -5.68 33.58
N ASP A 225 -27.65 -5.14 33.26
CA ASP A 225 -26.45 -5.24 34.12
C ASP A 225 -25.75 -3.88 34.35
N PRO A 226 -25.71 -3.34 35.58
CA PRO A 226 -25.27 -1.97 35.86
C PRO A 226 -23.75 -1.74 36.08
N GLY A 227 -22.88 -2.75 36.01
CA GLY A 227 -21.44 -2.60 36.33
C GLY A 227 -20.61 -1.80 35.30
N GLN A 228 -19.75 -0.87 35.71
CA GLN A 228 -18.99 0.04 34.80
C GLN A 228 -17.99 -0.67 33.87
N ALA A 229 -17.20 -1.63 34.36
CA ALA A 229 -16.28 -2.41 33.54
C ALA A 229 -17.02 -3.32 32.55
N ARG A 230 -18.17 -3.88 32.96
CA ARG A 230 -19.05 -4.66 32.08
C ARG A 230 -19.70 -3.78 31.02
N ARG A 231 -20.08 -2.54 31.35
CA ARG A 231 -20.63 -1.55 30.40
C ARG A 231 -19.66 -1.25 29.26
N GLN A 232 -18.37 -1.07 29.53
CA GLN A 232 -17.38 -0.83 28.47
C GLN A 232 -17.22 -2.04 27.53
N ALA A 233 -17.12 -3.25 28.11
CA ALA A 233 -17.03 -4.49 27.32
C ALA A 233 -18.31 -4.75 26.51
N GLN A 234 -19.49 -4.50 27.08
CA GLN A 234 -20.77 -4.60 26.39
C GLN A 234 -20.91 -3.55 25.27
N ALA A 235 -20.48 -2.31 25.50
CA ALA A 235 -20.49 -1.27 24.47
C ALA A 235 -19.58 -1.63 23.29
N ALA A 236 -18.40 -2.22 23.54
CA ALA A 236 -17.52 -2.72 22.49
C ALA A 236 -18.16 -3.88 21.71
N LYS A 237 -18.80 -4.84 22.39
CA LYS A 237 -19.55 -5.94 21.76
C LYS A 237 -20.71 -5.42 20.90
N LEU A 238 -21.49 -4.48 21.43
CA LEU A 238 -22.62 -3.88 20.72
C LEU A 238 -22.16 -3.11 19.48
N ARG A 239 -21.06 -2.36 19.57
CA ARG A 239 -20.45 -1.69 18.43
C ARG A 239 -20.06 -2.69 17.35
N ALA A 240 -19.34 -3.76 17.71
CA ALA A 240 -18.93 -4.79 16.77
C ALA A 240 -20.12 -5.51 16.10
N ALA A 241 -21.20 -5.76 16.86
CA ALA A 241 -22.43 -6.36 16.33
C ALA A 241 -23.14 -5.42 15.34
N ARG A 242 -23.29 -4.13 15.68
CA ARG A 242 -23.86 -3.11 14.77
C ARG A 242 -23.03 -2.92 13.51
N GLU A 243 -21.70 -2.89 13.64
CA GLU A 243 -20.80 -2.83 12.48
C GLU A 243 -20.90 -4.08 11.59
N ARG A 244 -21.17 -5.26 12.16
CA ARG A 244 -21.45 -6.47 11.38
C ARG A 244 -22.77 -6.35 10.64
N GLU A 245 -23.83 -5.93 11.32
CA GLU A 245 -25.15 -5.69 10.70
C GLU A 245 -25.05 -4.70 9.54
N ALA A 246 -24.44 -3.53 9.77
CA ALA A 246 -24.26 -2.50 8.76
C ALA A 246 -23.47 -2.99 7.54
N ARG A 247 -22.44 -3.82 7.73
CA ARG A 247 -21.68 -4.40 6.62
C ARG A 247 -22.48 -5.39 5.78
N ILE A 248 -23.33 -6.20 6.40
CA ILE A 248 -24.18 -7.15 5.69
C ILE A 248 -25.27 -6.38 4.92
N GLN A 249 -25.85 -5.35 5.55
CA GLN A 249 -26.80 -4.44 4.90
C GLN A 249 -26.17 -3.77 3.67
N ALA A 250 -24.97 -3.18 3.81
CA ALA A 250 -24.24 -2.61 2.68
C ALA A 250 -23.93 -3.65 1.58
N ALA A 251 -23.64 -4.90 1.96
CA ALA A 251 -23.41 -5.97 0.99
C ALA A 251 -24.67 -6.28 0.15
N LEU A 252 -25.86 -6.24 0.76
CA LEU A 252 -27.13 -6.38 0.04
C LEU A 252 -27.38 -5.20 -0.90
N GLU A 253 -27.10 -3.97 -0.45
CA GLU A 253 -27.23 -2.76 -1.27
C GLU A 253 -26.32 -2.77 -2.50
N GLN A 254 -25.19 -3.46 -2.43
CA GLN A 254 -24.24 -3.60 -3.53
C GLN A 254 -24.62 -4.71 -4.54
N LEU A 255 -25.51 -5.65 -4.18
CA LEU A 255 -25.87 -6.78 -5.05
C LEU A 255 -26.49 -6.38 -6.40
N PRO A 256 -27.41 -5.40 -6.49
CA PRO A 256 -27.99 -4.98 -7.77
C PRO A 256 -26.93 -4.55 -8.78
N GLU A 257 -25.92 -3.80 -8.33
CA GLU A 257 -24.80 -3.35 -9.18
C GLU A 257 -23.94 -4.55 -9.62
N VAL A 258 -23.62 -5.47 -8.71
CA VAL A 258 -22.87 -6.70 -9.02
C VAL A 258 -23.63 -7.58 -10.03
N ALA A 259 -24.96 -7.69 -9.87
CA ALA A 259 -25.82 -8.42 -10.77
C ALA A 259 -25.87 -7.79 -12.17
N ALA A 260 -25.98 -6.46 -12.25
CA ALA A 260 -25.93 -5.71 -13.50
C ALA A 260 -24.57 -5.89 -14.21
N ALA A 261 -23.47 -5.81 -13.47
CA ALA A 261 -22.12 -6.03 -14.02
C ALA A 261 -21.94 -7.46 -14.55
N LYS A 262 -22.44 -8.48 -13.83
CA LYS A 262 -22.44 -9.88 -14.31
C LYS A 262 -23.22 -10.04 -15.61
N LYS A 263 -24.42 -9.45 -15.67
CA LYS A 263 -25.27 -9.48 -16.87
C LYS A 263 -24.57 -8.84 -18.07
N ARG A 264 -23.92 -7.68 -17.89
CA ARG A 264 -23.10 -7.02 -18.93
C ARG A 264 -21.96 -7.90 -19.41
N ASN A 265 -21.36 -8.67 -18.52
CA ASN A 265 -20.26 -9.60 -18.84
C ASN A 265 -20.73 -10.99 -19.32
N GLY A 266 -22.02 -11.15 -19.68
CA GLY A 266 -22.58 -12.40 -20.20
C GLY A 266 -22.78 -13.51 -19.15
N SER A 267 -22.65 -13.20 -17.86
CA SER A 267 -22.90 -14.12 -16.75
C SER A 267 -24.31 -13.96 -16.17
N ARG A 268 -24.81 -14.98 -15.47
CA ARG A 268 -26.12 -14.93 -14.84
C ARG A 268 -26.15 -13.97 -13.64
N ALA A 269 -27.20 -13.17 -13.55
CA ALA A 269 -27.41 -12.21 -12.46
C ALA A 269 -27.57 -12.93 -11.10
N GLU A 270 -28.18 -14.12 -11.08
CA GLU A 270 -28.36 -14.96 -9.88
C GLU A 270 -27.05 -15.41 -9.21
N ASP A 271 -25.93 -15.34 -9.94
CA ASP A 271 -24.61 -15.64 -9.42
C ASP A 271 -23.92 -14.44 -8.76
N ALA A 272 -24.61 -13.31 -8.64
CA ALA A 272 -24.11 -12.15 -7.90
C ALA A 272 -23.82 -12.52 -6.45
N ARG A 273 -22.64 -12.10 -5.99
CA ARG A 273 -22.18 -12.32 -4.62
C ARG A 273 -21.54 -11.05 -4.09
N ALA A 274 -21.86 -10.70 -2.86
CA ALA A 274 -21.25 -9.60 -2.13
C ALA A 274 -20.66 -10.10 -0.82
N SER A 275 -19.64 -9.42 -0.30
CA SER A 275 -18.94 -9.84 0.91
C SER A 275 -19.66 -9.41 2.17
N THR A 276 -19.90 -10.34 3.10
CA THR A 276 -20.36 -10.04 4.47
C THR A 276 -19.33 -9.26 5.31
N THR A 277 -18.10 -9.15 4.82
CA THR A 277 -17.00 -8.50 5.55
C THR A 277 -16.59 -7.15 4.97
N ASP A 278 -16.69 -6.96 3.66
CA ASP A 278 -16.26 -5.76 2.95
C ASP A 278 -17.11 -5.56 1.69
N ALA A 279 -18.22 -4.84 1.82
CA ALA A 279 -19.25 -4.73 0.78
C ALA A 279 -18.74 -4.17 -0.56
N ASP A 280 -17.68 -3.36 -0.53
CA ASP A 280 -17.10 -2.73 -1.71
C ASP A 280 -16.12 -3.64 -2.45
N ALA A 281 -15.58 -4.67 -1.80
CA ALA A 281 -14.62 -5.58 -2.42
C ALA A 281 -15.29 -6.41 -3.54
N ARG A 282 -14.52 -6.72 -4.60
CA ARG A 282 -14.96 -7.62 -5.68
C ARG A 282 -13.96 -8.75 -5.89
N VAL A 283 -14.43 -9.88 -6.41
CA VAL A 283 -13.54 -10.99 -6.79
C VAL A 283 -12.94 -10.66 -8.15
N MET A 284 -11.62 -10.53 -8.21
CA MET A 284 -10.88 -10.15 -9.42
C MET A 284 -9.79 -11.18 -9.74
N LYS A 285 -9.44 -11.31 -11.03
CA LYS A 285 -8.30 -12.12 -11.48
C LYS A 285 -7.00 -11.40 -11.14
N MET A 286 -6.20 -11.98 -10.28
CA MET A 286 -4.90 -11.44 -9.86
C MET A 286 -3.82 -11.72 -10.92
N GLY A 287 -2.65 -11.08 -10.78
CA GLY A 287 -1.53 -11.27 -11.71
C GLY A 287 -0.97 -12.70 -11.74
N ASP A 288 -1.15 -13.48 -10.66
CA ASP A 288 -0.79 -14.90 -10.58
C ASP A 288 -1.85 -15.84 -11.20
N GLY A 289 -2.88 -15.28 -11.84
CA GLY A 289 -3.99 -16.03 -12.42
C GLY A 289 -5.09 -16.43 -11.43
N GLY A 290 -4.87 -16.31 -10.12
CA GLY A 290 -5.84 -16.68 -9.10
C GLY A 290 -6.93 -15.62 -8.90
N PHE A 291 -8.14 -16.05 -8.52
CA PHE A 291 -9.25 -15.13 -8.22
C PHE A 291 -9.35 -14.85 -6.72
N ARG A 292 -9.29 -13.57 -6.33
CA ARG A 292 -9.31 -13.17 -4.92
C ARG A 292 -10.14 -11.89 -4.73
N PRO A 293 -10.71 -11.66 -3.52
CA PRO A 293 -11.25 -10.36 -3.15
C PRO A 293 -10.17 -9.30 -3.27
N ALA A 294 -10.44 -8.26 -4.04
CA ALA A 294 -9.49 -7.22 -4.39
C ALA A 294 -10.18 -5.89 -4.72
N PHE A 295 -9.36 -4.85 -4.77
CA PHE A 295 -9.64 -3.56 -5.39
C PHE A 295 -8.66 -3.37 -6.55
N ASN A 296 -9.05 -2.57 -7.54
CA ASN A 296 -8.17 -2.16 -8.61
C ASN A 296 -7.69 -0.72 -8.35
N VAL A 297 -6.41 -0.56 -8.05
CA VAL A 297 -5.79 0.74 -7.78
C VAL A 297 -5.22 1.29 -9.08
N GLN A 298 -5.57 2.52 -9.43
CA GLN A 298 -5.13 3.20 -10.63
C GLN A 298 -4.14 4.30 -10.27
N PHE A 299 -3.03 4.38 -10.98
CA PHE A 299 -2.12 5.52 -10.91
C PHE A 299 -1.92 6.14 -12.29
N ALA A 300 -1.92 7.47 -12.36
CA ALA A 300 -1.45 8.24 -13.49
C ALA A 300 -0.15 8.93 -13.08
N THR A 301 0.95 8.63 -13.78
CA THR A 301 2.31 9.04 -13.41
C THR A 301 3.00 9.76 -14.56
N THR A 302 3.69 10.87 -14.32
CA THR A 302 4.53 11.50 -15.35
C THR A 302 5.69 10.60 -15.76
N CYS A 303 5.97 10.53 -17.06
CA CYS A 303 6.96 9.58 -17.59
C CYS A 303 8.42 9.98 -17.28
N GLU A 304 8.72 11.27 -17.20
CA GLU A 304 10.09 11.76 -17.00
C GLU A 304 10.43 11.85 -15.51
N GLU A 305 9.51 12.38 -14.71
CA GLU A 305 9.78 12.72 -13.32
C GLU A 305 9.24 11.67 -12.34
N GLN A 306 8.48 10.69 -12.82
CA GLN A 306 7.86 9.62 -12.05
C GLN A 306 6.98 10.13 -10.90
N VAL A 307 6.34 11.30 -11.06
CA VAL A 307 5.42 11.88 -10.08
C VAL A 307 4.02 11.36 -10.38
N ILE A 308 3.33 10.85 -9.35
CA ILE A 308 1.93 10.42 -9.49
C ILE A 308 1.05 11.67 -9.45
N VAL A 309 0.35 11.94 -10.55
CA VAL A 309 -0.49 13.14 -10.73
C VAL A 309 -1.98 12.86 -10.60
N GLY A 310 -2.37 11.58 -10.62
CA GLY A 310 -3.74 11.12 -10.43
C GLY A 310 -3.79 9.73 -9.82
N MET A 311 -4.83 9.46 -9.04
CA MET A 311 -5.04 8.16 -8.41
C MET A 311 -6.53 7.89 -8.22
N ASP A 312 -6.92 6.62 -8.30
CA ASP A 312 -8.25 6.18 -7.86
C ASP A 312 -8.19 4.71 -7.42
N VAL A 313 -9.21 4.29 -6.70
CA VAL A 313 -9.47 2.91 -6.36
C VAL A 313 -10.85 2.56 -6.87
N VAL A 314 -10.91 1.57 -7.76
CA VAL A 314 -12.17 1.13 -8.37
C VAL A 314 -12.48 -0.32 -8.04
N THR A 315 -13.77 -0.63 -8.04
CA THR A 315 -14.30 -1.97 -7.79
C THR A 315 -14.45 -2.78 -9.08
N ALA A 316 -14.11 -2.21 -10.24
CA ALA A 316 -14.10 -2.91 -11.52
C ALA A 316 -12.84 -3.78 -11.67
N GLY A 317 -13.01 -5.02 -12.15
CA GLY A 317 -11.89 -5.94 -12.42
C GLY A 317 -11.15 -5.67 -13.73
N SER A 318 -11.65 -4.75 -14.55
CA SER A 318 -11.14 -4.36 -15.86
C SER A 318 -10.90 -2.85 -15.91
N ASP A 319 -9.95 -2.44 -16.75
CA ASP A 319 -9.48 -1.06 -16.89
C ASP A 319 -10.19 -0.28 -18.02
N MET A 320 -11.10 -0.94 -18.76
CA MET A 320 -11.75 -0.41 -19.97
C MET A 320 -12.53 0.91 -19.83
N ALA A 321 -12.85 1.32 -18.61
CA ALA A 321 -13.61 2.54 -18.33
C ALA A 321 -12.84 3.53 -17.43
N GLN A 322 -11.52 3.36 -17.31
CA GLN A 322 -10.70 4.08 -16.34
C GLN A 322 -9.86 5.20 -16.97
N LEU A 323 -9.84 5.32 -18.30
CA LEU A 323 -9.06 6.33 -19.01
C LEU A 323 -9.66 7.74 -18.85
N ALA A 324 -10.91 7.95 -19.28
CA ALA A 324 -11.53 9.27 -19.29
C ALA A 324 -11.70 9.87 -17.88
N PRO A 325 -12.13 9.11 -16.85
CA PRO A 325 -12.23 9.64 -15.48
C PRO A 325 -10.88 10.12 -14.93
N MET A 326 -9.79 9.39 -15.22
CA MET A 326 -8.46 9.75 -14.72
C MET A 326 -7.91 11.00 -15.45
N VAL A 327 -8.12 11.11 -16.76
CA VAL A 327 -7.75 12.32 -17.51
C VAL A 327 -8.50 13.55 -16.99
N GLU A 328 -9.80 13.41 -16.72
CA GLU A 328 -10.61 14.48 -16.12
C GLU A 328 -10.10 14.86 -14.72
N GLN A 329 -9.82 13.88 -13.86
CA GLN A 329 -9.29 14.13 -12.52
C GLN A 329 -7.97 14.93 -12.57
N VAL A 330 -7.04 14.53 -13.42
CA VAL A 330 -5.75 15.25 -13.58
C VAL A 330 -5.97 16.65 -14.16
N ALA A 331 -6.89 16.80 -15.13
CA ALA A 331 -7.22 18.09 -15.70
C ALA A 331 -7.82 19.06 -14.68
N GLN A 332 -8.74 18.58 -13.83
CA GLN A 332 -9.32 19.37 -12.74
C GLN A 332 -8.27 19.81 -11.73
N ARG A 333 -7.32 18.92 -11.40
CA ARG A 333 -6.25 19.18 -10.43
C ARG A 333 -5.26 20.24 -10.91
N LEU A 334 -4.93 20.25 -12.20
CA LEU A 334 -3.84 21.07 -12.76
C LEU A 334 -4.30 22.19 -13.68
N GLY A 335 -5.61 22.30 -13.94
CA GLY A 335 -6.20 23.27 -14.88
C GLY A 335 -5.85 22.99 -16.35
N ARG A 336 -5.15 21.89 -16.66
CA ARG A 336 -4.78 21.47 -18.01
C ARG A 336 -4.62 19.94 -18.09
N SER A 337 -4.90 19.36 -19.25
CA SER A 337 -4.66 17.94 -19.52
C SER A 337 -3.23 17.70 -20.01
N PRO A 338 -2.63 16.52 -19.71
CA PRO A 338 -1.36 16.15 -20.32
C PRO A 338 -1.44 16.00 -21.83
N GLU A 339 -0.37 16.33 -22.55
CA GLU A 339 -0.36 16.29 -24.02
C GLU A 339 -0.50 14.87 -24.58
N GLN A 340 0.13 13.90 -23.93
CA GLN A 340 0.16 12.50 -24.32
C GLN A 340 -0.17 11.59 -23.14
N TRP A 341 -1.06 10.63 -23.37
CA TRP A 341 -1.54 9.70 -22.36
C TRP A 341 -1.28 8.25 -22.77
N LEU A 342 -0.45 7.55 -22.00
CA LEU A 342 0.04 6.22 -22.32
C LEU A 342 -0.68 5.19 -21.43
N VAL A 343 -1.38 4.24 -22.03
CA VAL A 343 -2.13 3.18 -21.31
C VAL A 343 -1.93 1.81 -21.96
N ASP A 344 -2.20 0.74 -21.21
CA ASP A 344 -2.19 -0.61 -21.80
C ASP A 344 -3.40 -0.85 -22.71
N GLY A 345 -3.43 -2.02 -23.36
CA GLY A 345 -4.50 -2.40 -24.30
C GLY A 345 -5.85 -2.70 -23.65
N GLY A 346 -5.94 -2.69 -22.32
CA GLY A 346 -7.17 -2.85 -21.53
C GLY A 346 -7.94 -1.57 -21.29
N PHE A 347 -7.35 -0.38 -21.50
CA PHE A 347 -7.99 0.93 -21.36
C PHE A 347 -8.73 1.49 -22.59
N PRO A 348 -8.25 1.33 -23.84
CA PRO A 348 -8.75 2.06 -25.00
C PRO A 348 -10.07 1.50 -25.56
N ALA A 349 -11.13 1.47 -24.76
CA ALA A 349 -12.48 1.36 -25.29
C ALA A 349 -12.76 2.58 -26.17
N HIS A 350 -13.43 2.40 -27.32
CA HIS A 350 -13.65 3.48 -28.29
C HIS A 350 -14.32 4.70 -27.63
N GLU A 351 -15.36 4.47 -26.80
CA GLU A 351 -16.03 5.52 -26.03
C GLU A 351 -15.08 6.33 -25.13
N GLN A 352 -14.04 5.69 -24.58
CA GLN A 352 -13.06 6.38 -23.74
C GLN A 352 -12.09 7.22 -24.57
N ILE A 353 -11.68 6.73 -25.75
CA ILE A 353 -10.85 7.50 -26.68
C ILE A 353 -11.61 8.75 -27.14
N ASP A 354 -12.89 8.58 -27.49
CA ASP A 354 -13.77 9.67 -27.89
C ASP A 354 -13.96 10.69 -26.77
N ALA A 355 -14.18 10.23 -25.54
CA ALA A 355 -14.39 11.10 -24.37
C ALA A 355 -13.17 11.98 -24.03
N VAL A 356 -11.96 11.56 -24.40
CA VAL A 356 -10.72 12.35 -24.18
C VAL A 356 -10.21 13.02 -25.45
N ALA A 357 -10.94 12.89 -26.56
CA ALA A 357 -10.59 13.56 -27.81
C ALA A 357 -10.54 15.08 -27.60
N GLY A 358 -9.48 15.71 -28.11
CA GLY A 358 -9.23 17.15 -27.92
C GLY A 358 -8.58 17.54 -26.59
N ARG A 359 -8.45 16.60 -25.63
CA ARG A 359 -7.76 16.84 -24.35
C ARG A 359 -6.36 16.26 -24.31
N THR A 360 -6.17 15.05 -24.85
CA THR A 360 -4.87 14.37 -24.85
C THR A 360 -4.74 13.42 -26.04
N LYS A 361 -3.49 13.15 -26.46
CA LYS A 361 -3.19 12.13 -27.47
C LYS A 361 -2.98 10.79 -26.79
N VAL A 362 -3.90 9.86 -27.02
CA VAL A 362 -3.80 8.51 -26.44
C VAL A 362 -2.79 7.65 -27.21
N TYR A 363 -1.89 7.00 -26.47
CA TYR A 363 -0.97 5.97 -26.94
C TYR A 363 -1.30 4.66 -26.22
N ALA A 364 -1.84 3.71 -26.96
CA ALA A 364 -2.28 2.42 -26.44
C ALA A 364 -2.16 1.35 -27.53
N PRO A 365 -1.78 0.10 -27.23
CA PRO A 365 -1.72 -0.97 -28.23
C PRO A 365 -3.07 -1.17 -28.91
N VAL A 366 -3.06 -1.25 -30.24
CA VAL A 366 -4.26 -1.57 -31.01
C VAL A 366 -4.50 -3.08 -30.93
N PRO A 367 -5.71 -3.54 -30.53
CA PRO A 367 -6.03 -4.97 -30.46
C PRO A 367 -5.85 -5.66 -31.81
N GLU A 368 -5.37 -6.90 -31.79
CA GLU A 368 -5.29 -7.71 -33.00
C GLU A 368 -6.69 -7.93 -33.60
N PRO A 369 -6.86 -7.77 -34.92
CA PRO A 369 -8.12 -8.00 -35.58
C PRO A 369 -8.49 -9.48 -35.46
N ARG A 370 -9.79 -9.76 -35.31
CA ARG A 370 -10.29 -11.14 -35.40
C ARG A 370 -10.01 -11.66 -36.81
N THR A 371 -9.49 -12.89 -36.90
CA THR A 371 -9.26 -13.56 -38.18
C THR A 371 -10.54 -13.56 -38.99
N LYS A 372 -10.54 -12.86 -40.14
CA LYS A 372 -11.61 -12.98 -41.13
C LYS A 372 -11.16 -13.99 -42.18
N GLN A 373 -12.04 -14.94 -42.46
CA GLN A 373 -11.91 -15.79 -43.63
C GLN A 373 -12.61 -15.09 -44.81
N ASP A 374 -11.97 -15.10 -45.98
CA ASP A 374 -12.63 -14.66 -47.22
C ASP A 374 -13.75 -15.63 -47.64
N ALA A 375 -14.44 -15.31 -48.73
CA ALA A 375 -15.49 -16.16 -49.29
C ALA A 375 -14.99 -17.56 -49.72
N GLN A 376 -13.67 -17.76 -49.79
CA GLN A 376 -13.00 -19.02 -50.11
C GLN A 376 -12.38 -19.71 -48.87
N GLY A 377 -12.63 -19.22 -47.66
CA GLY A 377 -12.14 -19.81 -46.41
C GLY A 377 -10.68 -19.48 -46.07
N LYS A 378 -10.02 -18.58 -46.80
CA LYS A 378 -8.62 -18.20 -46.58
C LYS A 378 -8.52 -17.07 -45.56
N GLU A 379 -7.57 -17.17 -44.64
CA GLU A 379 -7.33 -16.12 -43.64
C GLU A 379 -6.84 -14.84 -44.32
N VAL A 380 -7.58 -13.74 -44.13
CA VAL A 380 -7.20 -12.42 -44.59
C VAL A 380 -6.51 -11.69 -43.43
N ALA A 381 -5.20 -11.44 -43.58
CA ALA A 381 -4.46 -10.61 -42.65
C ALA A 381 -4.97 -9.17 -42.75
N GLN A 382 -5.67 -8.71 -41.71
CA GLN A 382 -6.10 -7.32 -41.61
C GLN A 382 -5.00 -6.51 -40.91
N ASP A 383 -4.64 -5.37 -41.48
CA ASP A 383 -3.75 -4.44 -40.79
C ASP A 383 -4.52 -3.77 -39.64
N LYS A 384 -4.08 -4.04 -38.41
CA LYS A 384 -4.70 -3.51 -37.18
C LYS A 384 -4.69 -1.98 -37.12
N HIS A 385 -3.75 -1.33 -37.80
CA HIS A 385 -3.56 0.12 -37.78
C HIS A 385 -4.40 0.85 -38.83
N GLN A 386 -5.06 0.13 -39.74
CA GLN A 386 -5.96 0.76 -40.70
C GLN A 386 -7.28 1.16 -40.01
N PRO A 387 -7.78 2.39 -40.23
CA PRO A 387 -9.11 2.80 -39.80
C PRO A 387 -10.19 1.86 -40.34
N LYS A 388 -11.20 1.59 -39.52
CA LYS A 388 -12.37 0.82 -39.89
C LYS A 388 -13.52 1.75 -40.29
N PRO A 389 -14.48 1.29 -41.10
CA PRO A 389 -15.62 2.12 -41.53
C PRO A 389 -16.50 2.64 -40.39
N ASP A 390 -16.52 1.94 -39.26
CA ASP A 390 -17.30 2.24 -38.05
C ASP A 390 -16.50 2.98 -36.97
N ASP A 391 -15.20 3.23 -37.21
CA ASP A 391 -14.40 4.01 -36.26
C ASP A 391 -14.83 5.49 -36.28
N SER A 392 -14.89 6.09 -35.09
CA SER A 392 -14.95 7.55 -34.97
C SER A 392 -13.66 8.19 -35.50
N GLU A 393 -13.68 9.50 -35.72
CA GLU A 393 -12.48 10.24 -36.12
C GLU A 393 -11.33 10.06 -35.13
N ALA A 394 -11.60 10.13 -33.82
CA ALA A 394 -10.57 9.99 -32.78
C ALA A 394 -9.97 8.58 -32.75
N VAL A 395 -10.80 7.54 -32.91
CA VAL A 395 -10.35 6.14 -32.97
C VAL A 395 -9.53 5.88 -34.24
N ALA A 396 -9.97 6.38 -35.40
CA ALA A 396 -9.22 6.28 -36.65
C ALA A 396 -7.84 6.94 -36.54
N GLN A 397 -7.76 8.15 -35.97
CA GLN A 397 -6.49 8.85 -35.72
C GLN A 397 -5.59 8.08 -34.75
N TRP A 398 -6.14 7.47 -33.71
CA TRP A 398 -5.38 6.64 -32.77
C TRP A 398 -4.76 5.41 -33.45
N ARG A 399 -5.51 4.69 -34.31
CA ARG A 399 -4.99 3.52 -35.04
C ARG A 399 -3.79 3.88 -35.92
N VAL A 400 -3.94 4.95 -36.71
CA VAL A 400 -2.88 5.46 -37.60
C VAL A 400 -1.67 5.92 -36.80
N ARG A 401 -1.88 6.65 -35.69
CA ARG A 401 -0.79 7.08 -34.78
C ARG A 401 0.05 5.90 -34.32
N MET A 402 -0.59 4.81 -33.88
CA MET A 402 0.09 3.63 -33.38
C MET A 402 0.86 2.84 -34.44
N ALA A 403 0.68 3.14 -35.74
CA ALA A 403 1.47 2.54 -36.81
C ALA A 403 2.91 3.07 -36.85
N GLY A 404 3.11 4.32 -36.44
CA GLY A 404 4.39 5.04 -36.57
C GLY A 404 5.49 4.49 -35.65
N SER A 405 6.74 4.60 -36.09
CA SER A 405 7.93 4.24 -35.29
C SER A 405 8.05 5.11 -34.03
N GLU A 406 7.78 6.40 -34.14
CA GLU A 406 7.78 7.34 -33.01
C GLU A 406 6.80 6.91 -31.91
N ALA A 407 5.59 6.46 -32.28
CA ALA A 407 4.60 5.99 -31.31
C ALA A 407 5.08 4.74 -30.57
N ARG A 408 5.82 3.85 -31.23
CA ARG A 408 6.43 2.67 -30.59
C ARG A 408 7.49 3.08 -29.57
N ASP A 409 8.30 4.10 -29.88
CA ASP A 409 9.34 4.58 -28.98
C ASP A 409 8.76 5.34 -27.78
N ILE A 410 7.74 6.17 -27.98
CA ILE A 410 6.98 6.81 -26.89
C ILE A 410 6.34 5.73 -26.00
N TYR A 411 5.69 4.72 -26.59
CA TYR A 411 4.99 3.69 -25.83
C TYR A 411 5.91 2.86 -24.92
N LYS A 412 7.20 2.69 -25.26
CA LYS A 412 8.18 2.01 -24.38
C LYS A 412 8.28 2.67 -23.00
N GLN A 413 8.06 3.99 -22.90
CA GLN A 413 8.11 4.72 -21.63
C GLN A 413 6.97 4.33 -20.67
N ARG A 414 5.85 3.84 -21.21
CA ARG A 414 4.70 3.38 -20.41
C ARG A 414 5.14 2.31 -19.41
N ALA A 415 5.80 1.26 -19.90
CA ALA A 415 6.24 0.14 -19.08
C ALA A 415 7.27 0.60 -18.04
N ALA A 416 8.30 1.34 -18.46
CA ALA A 416 9.35 1.84 -17.57
C ALA A 416 8.81 2.73 -16.43
N THR A 417 7.77 3.51 -16.70
CA THR A 417 7.16 4.41 -15.70
C THR A 417 6.18 3.66 -14.81
N ALA A 418 5.13 3.08 -15.41
CA ALA A 418 4.01 2.56 -14.65
C ALA A 418 4.36 1.28 -13.88
N GLU A 419 5.14 0.37 -14.48
CA GLU A 419 5.56 -0.85 -13.78
C GLU A 419 6.52 -0.52 -12.63
N CYS A 420 7.39 0.47 -12.81
CA CYS A 420 8.30 0.92 -11.76
C CYS A 420 7.53 1.45 -10.54
N VAL A 421 6.60 2.39 -10.75
CA VAL A 421 5.81 2.98 -9.65
C VAL A 421 4.91 1.94 -8.99
N ASN A 422 4.26 1.07 -9.77
CA ASN A 422 3.46 -0.03 -9.24
C ASN A 422 4.30 -1.02 -8.43
N ALA A 423 5.52 -1.34 -8.88
CA ALA A 423 6.46 -2.19 -8.16
C ALA A 423 6.92 -1.54 -6.85
N GLN A 424 7.23 -0.24 -6.86
CA GLN A 424 7.58 0.50 -5.64
C GLN A 424 6.45 0.48 -4.61
N ALA A 425 5.20 0.69 -5.04
CA ALA A 425 4.04 0.60 -4.16
C ALA A 425 3.90 -0.82 -3.55
N ARG A 426 4.09 -1.88 -4.36
CA ARG A 426 4.10 -3.27 -3.88
C ARG A 426 5.22 -3.56 -2.88
N ASN A 427 6.44 -3.09 -3.17
CA ASN A 427 7.60 -3.27 -2.30
C ASN A 427 7.44 -2.54 -0.96
N ARG A 428 6.65 -1.46 -0.94
CA ARG A 428 6.22 -0.73 0.27
C ARG A 428 4.98 -1.34 0.94
N GLY A 429 4.53 -2.52 0.51
CA GLY A 429 3.48 -3.29 1.17
C GLY A 429 2.07 -3.12 0.62
N LEU A 430 1.86 -2.44 -0.52
CA LEU A 430 0.55 -2.33 -1.20
C LEU A 430 0.16 -3.63 -1.92
N LEU A 431 0.19 -4.74 -1.20
CA LEU A 431 -0.18 -6.08 -1.66
C LEU A 431 -1.57 -6.49 -1.15
N ARG A 432 -1.93 -5.99 0.04
CA ARG A 432 -3.21 -6.24 0.69
C ARG A 432 -3.66 -5.02 1.49
N MET A 433 -4.92 -4.63 1.32
CA MET A 433 -5.53 -3.55 2.07
C MET A 433 -5.66 -3.95 3.55
N PRO A 434 -5.17 -3.10 4.48
CA PRO A 434 -5.35 -3.27 5.93
C PRO A 434 -6.71 -2.75 6.44
N VAL A 435 -7.55 -2.22 5.56
CA VAL A 435 -8.86 -1.60 5.86
C VAL A 435 -9.93 -2.14 4.92
N ARG A 436 -11.19 -1.87 5.28
CA ARG A 436 -12.40 -2.27 4.57
C ARG A 436 -13.21 -1.03 4.20
N GLY A 437 -13.92 -1.08 3.08
CA GLY A 437 -14.68 0.05 2.56
C GLY A 437 -13.84 0.97 1.67
N LEU A 438 -14.44 1.40 0.57
CA LEU A 438 -13.77 2.09 -0.54
C LEU A 438 -13.08 3.39 -0.11
N ALA A 439 -13.78 4.22 0.66
CA ALA A 439 -13.26 5.49 1.20
C ALA A 439 -11.96 5.30 2.00
N LYS A 440 -11.95 4.31 2.90
CA LYS A 440 -10.78 4.00 3.73
C LYS A 440 -9.64 3.47 2.87
N VAL A 441 -9.95 2.67 1.85
CA VAL A 441 -8.95 2.14 0.92
C VAL A 441 -8.31 3.27 0.11
N ARG A 442 -9.10 4.23 -0.40
CA ARG A 442 -8.58 5.43 -1.07
C ARG A 442 -7.68 6.26 -0.16
N SER A 443 -8.05 6.45 1.10
CA SER A 443 -7.19 7.11 2.09
C SER A 443 -5.84 6.41 2.26
N VAL A 444 -5.82 5.07 2.28
CA VAL A 444 -4.55 4.30 2.33
C VAL A 444 -3.74 4.49 1.05
N VAL A 445 -4.37 4.38 -0.11
CA VAL A 445 -3.69 4.58 -1.40
C VAL A 445 -3.13 6.00 -1.52
N GLY A 446 -3.88 7.01 -1.07
CA GLY A 446 -3.44 8.39 -1.00
C GLY A 446 -2.16 8.56 -0.17
N LEU A 447 -2.02 7.86 0.96
CA LEU A 447 -0.76 7.86 1.73
C LEU A 447 0.41 7.26 0.95
N PHE A 448 0.19 6.18 0.17
CA PHE A 448 1.23 5.63 -0.70
C PHE A 448 1.65 6.63 -1.78
N VAL A 449 0.67 7.31 -2.38
CA VAL A 449 0.91 8.32 -3.41
C VAL A 449 1.68 9.51 -2.84
N LEU A 450 1.26 10.05 -1.70
CA LEU A 450 1.93 11.16 -1.03
C LEU A 450 3.34 10.78 -0.57
N ALA A 451 3.53 9.59 0.00
CA ALA A 451 4.86 9.11 0.37
C ALA A 451 5.78 8.94 -0.84
N HIS A 452 5.25 8.43 -1.96
CA HIS A 452 5.99 8.33 -3.21
C HIS A 452 6.37 9.71 -3.74
N ASN A 453 5.40 10.61 -3.87
CA ASN A 453 5.61 11.96 -4.38
C ASN A 453 6.52 12.80 -3.48
N LEU A 454 6.52 12.57 -2.16
CA LEU A 454 7.47 13.19 -1.23
C LEU A 454 8.92 12.87 -1.64
N LEU A 455 9.24 11.60 -1.93
CA LEU A 455 10.58 11.24 -2.39
C LEU A 455 10.90 11.79 -3.79
N ARG A 456 9.90 11.98 -4.64
CA ARG A 456 10.10 12.66 -5.94
C ARG A 456 10.33 14.15 -5.75
N THR A 457 9.55 14.79 -4.89
CA THR A 457 9.69 16.22 -4.54
C THR A 457 11.08 16.50 -4.00
N ALA A 458 11.58 15.64 -3.12
CA ALA A 458 12.94 15.68 -2.66
C ALA A 458 14.01 15.69 -3.76
N ALA A 459 13.85 14.83 -4.77
CA ALA A 459 14.82 14.68 -5.84
C ALA A 459 14.71 15.81 -6.89
N LEU A 460 13.51 16.33 -7.11
CA LEU A 460 13.21 17.27 -8.20
C LEU A 460 13.17 18.73 -7.74
N ALA A 461 12.72 18.97 -6.51
CA ALA A 461 12.48 20.30 -5.95
C ALA A 461 12.67 20.31 -4.42
N PRO A 462 13.88 20.02 -3.89
CA PRO A 462 14.14 19.95 -2.45
C PRO A 462 13.79 21.26 -1.69
N GLN A 463 13.81 22.40 -2.38
CA GLN A 463 13.39 23.69 -1.86
C GLN A 463 11.93 23.72 -1.40
N LEU A 464 11.04 22.92 -2.01
CA LEU A 464 9.62 22.86 -1.62
C LEU A 464 9.41 22.21 -0.25
N ILE A 465 10.40 21.49 0.26
CA ILE A 465 10.31 20.71 1.49
C ILE A 465 11.39 21.08 2.51
N GLY A 466 12.19 22.10 2.21
CA GLY A 466 13.31 22.54 3.06
C GLY A 466 14.35 21.47 3.31
N TRP A 467 14.53 20.52 2.38
CA TRP A 467 15.58 19.53 2.51
C TRP A 467 16.92 20.15 2.10
N GLY A 468 17.90 20.12 3.01
CA GLY A 468 19.25 20.65 2.78
C GLY A 468 19.40 22.13 3.16
N THR A 469 18.33 22.78 3.63
CA THR A 469 18.41 24.05 4.32
C THR A 469 18.68 23.78 5.80
N ASP A 470 19.92 24.01 6.22
CA ASP A 470 20.35 24.00 7.63
C ASP A 470 19.35 24.81 8.48
N PRO A 471 18.90 24.33 9.66
CA PRO A 471 18.08 25.10 10.59
C PRO A 471 18.63 26.52 10.85
N SER A 472 19.97 26.65 10.80
CA SER A 472 20.70 27.90 10.94
C SER A 472 20.44 28.90 9.80
N ALA A 473 20.22 28.41 8.57
CA ALA A 473 19.93 29.23 7.39
C ALA A 473 18.47 29.71 7.36
N MET A 474 17.53 28.91 7.88
CA MET A 474 16.13 29.31 7.99
C MET A 474 15.92 30.42 9.04
N ALA A 475 16.63 30.37 10.16
CA ALA A 475 16.60 31.43 11.17
C ALA A 475 17.22 32.76 10.66
N ALA A 476 18.24 32.68 9.81
CA ALA A 476 18.87 33.85 9.20
C ALA A 476 18.08 34.48 8.02
N GLN A 477 17.14 33.74 7.42
CA GLN A 477 16.21 34.30 6.42
C GLN A 477 14.93 34.88 7.05
N ALA A 478 14.62 34.50 8.29
CA ALA A 478 13.48 35.01 9.05
C ALA A 478 13.83 36.18 9.98
N ALA A 479 15.12 36.50 10.14
CA ALA A 479 15.66 37.66 10.85
C ALA A 479 16.13 38.72 9.85
#